data_AF-A0A1H8VB33-F1
#
_entry.id   AF-A0A1H8VB33-F1
#
_cell.length_a   1.000
_cell.length_b   1.000
_cell.length_c   1.000
_cell.angle_alpha   90.00
_cell.angle_beta   90.00
_cell.angle_gamma   90.00
#
_symmetry.space_group_name_H-M   'P 1'
#
loop_
_entity.id
_entity.type
_entity.pdbx_description
1 polymer ?
#
loop_
_entity_poly.entity_id
_entity_poly.type
_entity_poly.pdbx_seq_one_letter_code
_entity_poly.pdbx_strand_id
1 'polypeptide(L)'
;MNVSTARKSVAMTRDQETQAAVMALLPKVKAVLNLYEIGQPLVAQGFTETEIFDVLINLTHQKVIELLPGNQLRVLRSPTCSRS
;
A
#
# COMPACT_ATOMS: atom_id res chain seq x y z
N MET A 1 12.29 -34.98 -20.38
CA MET A 1 11.44 -34.47 -19.27
C MET A 1 11.69 -32.97 -19.20
N ASN A 2 10.86 -32.15 -19.85
CA ASN A 2 11.05 -30.70 -19.85
C ASN A 2 9.70 -30.04 -19.55
N VAL A 3 9.43 -29.84 -18.26
CA VAL A 3 8.33 -28.99 -17.82
C VAL A 3 8.87 -27.56 -17.86
N SER A 4 8.66 -26.88 -18.98
CA SER A 4 8.78 -25.44 -19.05
C SER A 4 7.66 -24.84 -18.21
N THR A 5 7.94 -24.54 -16.94
CA THR A 5 7.03 -23.75 -16.10
C THR A 5 6.88 -22.38 -16.74
N ALA A 6 5.80 -22.20 -17.50
CA ALA A 6 5.31 -20.91 -17.92
C ALA A 6 5.04 -20.10 -16.64
N ARG A 7 5.92 -19.15 -16.33
CA ARG A 7 5.61 -18.08 -15.38
C ARG A 7 4.48 -17.30 -16.03
N LYS A 8 3.24 -17.58 -15.62
CA LYS A 8 2.08 -16.75 -15.94
C LYS A 8 2.41 -15.36 -15.39
N SER A 9 2.86 -14.47 -16.27
CA SER A 9 2.95 -13.04 -15.98
C SER A 9 1.51 -12.56 -15.82
N VAL A 10 0.96 -12.74 -14.61
CA VAL A 10 -0.30 -12.11 -14.26
C VAL A 10 0.01 -10.62 -14.29
N ALA A 11 -0.45 -9.92 -15.34
CA ALA A 11 -0.42 -8.47 -15.35
C ALA A 11 -1.17 -8.01 -14.10
N MET A 12 -0.49 -7.27 -13.22
CA MET A 12 -1.12 -6.74 -12.02
C MET A 12 -2.21 -5.75 -12.45
N THR A 13 -3.35 -5.77 -11.77
CA THR A 13 -4.35 -4.73 -11.99
C THR A 13 -3.82 -3.41 -11.43
N ARG A 14 -4.32 -2.29 -11.95
CA ARG A 14 -3.94 -0.96 -11.47
C ARG A 14 -4.13 -0.82 -9.96
N ASP A 15 -5.22 -1.37 -9.43
CA ASP A 15 -5.49 -1.38 -7.99
C ASP A 15 -4.43 -2.16 -7.19
N GLN A 16 -3.98 -3.30 -7.70
CA GLN A 16 -2.93 -4.11 -7.07
C GLN A 16 -1.58 -3.40 -7.11
N GLU A 17 -1.26 -2.72 -8.21
CA GLU A 17 -0.05 -1.90 -8.33
C GLU A 17 -0.06 -0.74 -7.33
N THR A 18 -1.16 0.00 -7.25
CA THR A 18 -1.31 1.11 -6.29
C THR A 18 -1.22 0.59 -4.86
N GLN A 19 -1.89 -0.54 -4.55
CA GLN A 19 -1.81 -1.13 -3.21
C GLN A 19 -0.39 -1.55 -2.85
N ALA A 20 0.33 -2.20 -3.76
CA ALA A 20 1.72 -2.59 -3.53
C ALA A 20 2.62 -1.36 -3.32
N ALA A 21 2.41 -0.30 -4.10
CA ALA A 21 3.18 0.94 -3.99
C ALA A 21 2.91 1.67 -2.66
N VAL A 22 1.65 1.77 -2.23
CA VAL A 22 1.28 2.32 -0.91
C VAL A 22 1.91 1.49 0.21
N MET A 23 1.78 0.16 0.15
CA MET A 23 2.34 -0.73 1.17
C MET A 23 3.88 -0.66 1.26
N ALA A 24 4.57 -0.40 0.14
CA ALA A 24 6.02 -0.23 0.12
C ALA A 24 6.50 1.04 0.85
N LEU A 25 5.67 2.08 0.89
CA LEU A 25 5.96 3.33 1.61
C LEU A 25 5.58 3.28 3.09
N LEU A 26 4.73 2.34 3.50
CA LEU A 26 4.37 2.18 4.91
C LEU A 26 5.53 1.55 5.71
N PRO A 27 5.87 2.10 6.88
CA PRO A 27 6.86 1.52 7.78
C PRO A 27 6.37 0.17 8.31
N LYS A 28 7.33 -0.74 8.50
CA LYS A 28 7.07 -2.09 9.03
C LYS A 28 6.78 -2.11 10.54
N VAL A 29 6.88 -0.96 11.20
CA VAL A 29 6.63 -0.78 12.62
C VAL A 29 5.46 0.18 12.81
N LYS A 30 4.82 0.14 13.98
CA LYS A 30 3.81 1.12 14.34
C LYS A 30 4.44 2.50 14.37
N ALA A 31 3.97 3.39 13.51
CA ALA A 31 4.45 4.76 13.40
C ALA A 31 3.29 5.67 12.99
N VAL A 32 3.45 6.96 13.26
CA VAL A 32 2.59 8.03 12.73
C VAL A 32 3.38 8.76 11.65
N LEU A 33 2.75 8.98 10.50
CA LEU A 33 3.36 9.55 9.31
C LEU A 33 2.45 10.65 8.77
N ASN A 34 3.03 11.56 8.00
CA ASN A 34 2.22 12.51 7.25
C ASN A 34 1.76 11.86 5.93
N LEU A 35 0.51 12.04 5.55
CA LEU A 35 -0.03 11.56 4.27
C LEU A 35 0.76 12.10 3.07
N TYR A 36 1.37 13.29 3.16
CA TYR A 36 2.24 13.82 2.10
C TYR A 36 3.48 12.95 1.85
N GLU A 37 3.99 12.25 2.88
CA GLU A 37 5.13 11.33 2.74
C GLU A 37 4.78 10.09 1.90
N ILE A 38 3.48 9.82 1.71
CA ILE A 38 2.98 8.72 0.87
C ILE A 38 2.44 9.27 -0.45
N GLY A 39 1.62 10.31 -0.40
CA GLY A 39 0.95 10.88 -1.57
C GLY A 39 1.92 11.48 -2.58
N GLN A 40 2.88 12.31 -2.14
CA GLN A 40 3.79 12.98 -3.08
C GLN A 40 4.65 12.00 -3.89
N PRO A 41 5.28 10.97 -3.28
CA PRO A 41 6.04 9.98 -4.05
C PRO A 41 5.18 9.19 -5.03
N LEU A 42 3.92 8.88 -4.70
CA LEU A 42 3.05 8.09 -5.57
C LEU A 42 2.49 8.94 -6.72
N VAL A 43 2.12 10.19 -6.46
CA VAL A 43 1.74 11.12 -7.53
C VAL A 43 2.90 11.35 -8.49
N ALA A 44 4.13 11.49 -7.99
CA ALA A 44 5.33 11.58 -8.83
C ALA A 44 5.61 10.31 -9.67
N GLN A 45 5.13 9.15 -9.21
CA GLN A 45 5.17 7.89 -9.95
C GLN A 45 4.02 7.72 -10.95
N GLY A 46 3.10 8.69 -11.04
CA GLY A 46 1.96 8.68 -11.95
C GLY A 46 0.72 8.00 -11.41
N PHE A 47 0.61 7.79 -10.09
CA PHE A 47 -0.66 7.42 -9.45
C PHE A 47 -1.53 8.66 -9.24
N THR A 48 -2.84 8.49 -9.39
CA THR A 48 -3.80 9.55 -9.12
C THR A 48 -4.12 9.60 -7.63
N GLU A 49 -4.52 10.78 -7.14
CA GLU A 49 -4.95 10.94 -5.74
C GLU A 49 -6.13 10.02 -5.41
N THR A 50 -7.06 9.82 -6.35
CA THR A 50 -8.21 8.91 -6.19
C THR A 50 -7.76 7.47 -5.99
N GLU A 51 -6.86 6.94 -6.84
CA GLU A 51 -6.32 5.59 -6.70
C GLU A 51 -5.65 5.39 -5.34
N ILE A 52 -4.84 6.37 -4.91
CA ILE A 52 -4.14 6.32 -3.64
C ILE A 52 -5.15 6.34 -2.48
N PHE A 53 -6.14 7.23 -2.55
CA PHE A 53 -7.12 7.40 -1.48
C PHE A 53 -8.02 6.16 -1.33
N ASP A 54 -8.45 5.55 -2.43
CA ASP A 54 -9.25 4.32 -2.42
C ASP A 54 -8.51 3.18 -1.70
N VAL A 55 -7.19 3.05 -1.96
CA VAL A 55 -6.34 2.09 -1.24
C VAL A 55 -6.23 2.43 0.25
N LEU A 56 -6.02 3.70 0.61
CA LEU A 56 -5.92 4.12 2.02
C LEU A 56 -7.23 3.86 2.80
N ILE A 57 -8.38 4.11 2.17
CA ILE A 57 -9.69 3.79 2.75
C ILE A 57 -9.82 2.28 2.96
N ASN A 58 -9.45 1.48 1.96
CA ASN A 58 -9.49 0.02 2.08
C ASN A 58 -8.58 -0.49 3.22
N LEU A 59 -7.36 0.03 3.34
CA LEU A 59 -6.43 -0.31 4.42
C LEU A 59 -6.95 0.12 5.81
N THR A 60 -7.70 1.22 5.88
CA THR A 60 -8.38 1.66 7.10
C THR A 60 -9.50 0.70 7.51
N HIS A 61 -10.33 0.26 6.56
CA HIS A 61 -11.37 -0.76 6.79
C HIS A 61 -10.76 -2.08 7.26
N GLN A 62 -9.62 -2.47 6.69
CA GLN A 62 -8.86 -3.65 7.10
C GLN A 62 -8.12 -3.47 8.42
N LYS A 63 -8.19 -2.30 9.09
CA LYS A 63 -7.44 -1.98 10.32
C LYS A 63 -5.93 -2.26 10.19
N VAL A 64 -5.37 -1.97 9.01
CA VAL A 64 -3.92 -1.96 8.78
C VAL A 64 -3.37 -0.59 9.16
N ILE A 65 -4.12 0.46 8.84
CA ILE A 65 -3.83 1.85 9.17
C ILE A 65 -5.04 2.51 9.82
N GLU A 66 -4.83 3.71 10.33
CA GLU A 66 -5.87 4.62 10.80
C GLU A 66 -5.52 6.04 10.34
N LEU A 67 -6.50 6.71 9.74
CA LEU A 67 -6.38 8.12 9.36
C LEU A 67 -6.65 8.99 10.59
N LEU A 68 -5.74 9.93 10.85
CA LEU A 68 -5.79 10.86 11.96
C LEU A 68 -6.00 12.29 11.44
N PRO A 69 -6.56 13.20 12.26
CA PRO A 69 -6.63 14.62 11.92
C PRO A 69 -5.26 15.21 11.57
N GLY A 70 -5.25 16.25 10.73
CA GLY A 70 -4.01 16.95 10.34
C GLY A 70 -3.19 16.22 9.26
N ASN A 71 -3.85 15.48 8.36
CA ASN A 71 -3.22 14.69 7.30
C ASN A 71 -2.20 13.68 7.83
N GLN A 72 -2.57 13.01 8.93
CA GLN A 72 -1.72 12.02 9.55
C GLN A 72 -2.29 10.62 9.35
N LEU A 73 -1.40 9.64 9.33
CA LEU A 73 -1.71 8.22 9.23
C LEU A 73 -0.96 7.47 10.32
N ARG A 74 -1.64 6.59 11.03
CA ARG A 74 -1.05 5.66 12.00
C ARG A 74 -1.06 4.25 11.46
N VAL A 75 0.10 3.59 11.45
CA VAL A 75 0.20 2.15 11.13
C VAL A 75 -0.23 1.34 12.36
N LEU A 76 -1.29 0.55 12.22
CA LEU A 76 -1.83 -0.30 13.28
C LEU A 76 -1.21 -1.70 13.27
N ARG A 77 -1.00 -2.26 12.08
CA ARG A 77 -0.42 -3.59 11.87
C ARG A 77 0.62 -3.52 10.77
N SER A 78 1.72 -4.25 10.96
CA SER A 78 2.73 -4.30 9.91
C SER A 78 2.18 -5.06 8.71
N PRO A 79 2.38 -4.54 7.48
CA PRO A 79 1.89 -5.19 6.27
C PRO A 79 2.51 -6.58 6.02
N THR A 80 3.50 -6.99 6.82
CA THR A 80 4.25 -8.24 6.66
C THR A 80 4.30 -9.15 7.90
N CYS A 81 3.63 -8.86 9.03
CA CYS A 81 3.57 -9.85 10.13
C CYS A 81 2.47 -10.88 9.92
N SER A 82 2.79 -11.91 9.13
CA SER A 82 2.37 -13.28 9.40
C SER A 82 3.60 -14.08 9.82
N ARG A 83 3.87 -14.14 11.13
CA ARG A 83 4.73 -15.16 11.75
C ARG A 83 4.46 -15.18 13.26
N SER A 84 3.62 -16.15 13.64
CA SER A 84 3.91 -17.23 14.60
C SER A 84 3.44 -16.91 16.00
#